data_AF-A0A1G3KLT1-F1
#
_entry.id   AF-A0A1G3KLT1-F1
#
_cell.length_a   1.000
_cell.length_b   1.000
_cell.length_c   1.000
_cell.angle_alpha   90.00
_cell.angle_beta   90.00
_cell.angle_gamma   90.00
#
_symmetry.space_group_name_H-M   'P 1'
#
loop_
_entity.id
_entity.type
_entity.pdbx_description
1 polymer ?
#
loop_
_entity_poly.entity_id
_entity_poly.type
_entity_poly.pdbx_seq_one_letter_code
_entity_poly.pdbx_strand_id
1 'polypeptide(L)'
;MKILETLLVKNCQTCDDPLDTYEILLDSPVPQQFIFFLQKKMILKYFPSLLKPFFHGTYESCFALKGIEGNCVITLECQIENKEKSFQILEKWLNEV
;
A
#
# COMPACT_ATOMS: atom_id res chain seq x y z
N MET A 1 -8.99 17.37 8.67
CA MET A 1 -8.67 15.94 8.48
C MET A 1 -7.21 15.89 8.09
N LYS A 2 -6.37 15.12 8.78
CA LYS A 2 -4.93 15.13 8.53
C LYS A 2 -4.65 14.19 7.35
N ILE A 3 -4.07 14.72 6.29
CA ILE A 3 -3.71 13.98 5.07
C ILE A 3 -2.54 13.06 5.42
N LEU A 4 -2.55 11.81 4.94
CA LEU A 4 -1.36 10.96 4.98
C LEU A 4 -0.40 11.42 3.89
N GLU A 5 0.70 12.03 4.30
CA GLU A 5 1.71 12.52 3.36
C GLU A 5 2.75 11.44 3.09
N THR A 6 3.05 11.23 1.80
CA THR A 6 4.16 10.36 1.39
C THR A 6 5.47 11.11 1.59
N LEU A 7 6.34 10.59 2.45
CA LEU A 7 7.65 11.17 2.77
C LEU A 7 8.76 10.63 1.87
N LEU A 8 8.72 9.33 1.56
CA LEU A 8 9.77 8.66 0.80
C LEU A 8 9.19 7.48 0.04
N VAL A 9 9.62 7.32 -1.22
CA VAL A 9 9.37 6.13 -2.02
C VAL A 9 10.72 5.47 -2.33
N LYS A 10 10.88 4.23 -1.90
CA LYS A 10 12.07 3.42 -2.18
C LYS A 10 11.70 2.25 -3.07
N ASN A 11 12.37 2.10 -4.22
CA ASN A 11 12.27 0.88 -5.01
C ASN A 11 13.13 -0.21 -4.35
N CYS A 12 12.52 -1.35 -4.05
CA CYS A 12 13.15 -2.50 -3.41
C CYS A 12 13.41 -3.66 -4.39
N GLN A 13 13.42 -3.38 -5.70
CA GLN A 13 13.66 -4.37 -6.74
C GLN A 13 14.88 -5.25 -6.41
N THR A 14 14.65 -6.55 -6.49
CA THR A 14 15.71 -7.52 -6.70
C THR A 14 15.73 -7.83 -8.19
N CYS A 15 16.90 -7.77 -8.83
CA CYS A 15 17.04 -8.08 -10.25
C CYS A 15 16.41 -9.46 -10.49
N ASP A 16 15.47 -9.55 -11.44
CA ASP A 16 14.79 -10.76 -11.97
C ASP A 16 13.28 -10.94 -11.62
N ASP A 17 12.64 -10.04 -10.88
CA ASP A 17 11.18 -10.13 -10.63
C ASP A 17 10.37 -9.23 -11.61
N PRO A 18 9.35 -9.75 -12.34
CA PRO A 18 8.46 -8.93 -13.17
C PRO A 18 7.58 -7.95 -12.38
N LEU A 19 7.60 -8.05 -11.04
CA LEU A 19 6.91 -7.16 -10.13
C LEU A 19 7.90 -6.19 -9.48
N ASP A 20 7.62 -4.90 -9.61
CA ASP A 20 8.29 -3.89 -8.80
C ASP A 20 7.65 -3.84 -7.41
N THR A 21 8.52 -3.71 -6.40
CA THR A 21 8.11 -3.49 -5.02
C THR A 21 8.61 -2.13 -4.55
N TYR A 22 7.70 -1.33 -4.01
CA TYR A 22 7.98 0.01 -3.51
C TYR A 22 7.60 0.12 -2.03
N GLU A 23 8.54 0.57 -1.19
CA GLU A 23 8.24 0.98 0.18
C GLU A 23 7.89 2.47 0.21
N ILE A 24 6.72 2.79 0.75
CA ILE A 24 6.17 4.13 0.83
C ILE A 24 6.09 4.50 2.31
N LEU A 25 6.99 5.39 2.73
CA LEU A 25 7.01 5.93 4.09
C LEU A 25 5.99 7.06 4.20
N LEU A 26 5.16 6.99 5.23
CA LEU A 26 4.13 7.95 5.58
C LEU A 26 4.57 8.80 6.77
N ASP A 27 4.01 10.00 6.89
CA ASP A 27 4.25 10.91 8.02
C ASP A 27 3.69 10.40 9.36
N SER A 28 2.77 9.45 9.30
CA SER A 28 2.06 8.89 10.45
C SER A 28 1.62 7.45 10.19
N PRO A 29 1.32 6.66 11.24
CA PRO A 29 0.84 5.30 11.08
C PRO A 29 -0.45 5.24 10.28
N VAL A 30 -0.62 4.17 9.48
CA VAL A 30 -1.85 3.96 8.72
C VAL A 30 -3.07 3.94 9.66
N PRO A 31 -4.03 4.86 9.50
CA PRO A 31 -5.17 4.98 10.37
C PRO A 31 -6.20 3.91 10.05
N GLN A 32 -6.99 3.51 11.05
CA GLN A 32 -8.02 2.48 10.90
C GLN A 32 -9.08 2.87 9.83
N GLN A 33 -9.35 4.17 9.68
CA GLN A 33 -10.24 4.70 8.65
C GLN A 33 -9.75 4.36 7.24
N PHE A 34 -8.44 4.38 7.00
CA PHE A 34 -7.87 4.02 5.71
C PHE A 34 -8.04 2.52 5.44
N ILE A 35 -7.87 1.67 6.45
CA ILE A 35 -8.13 0.23 6.33
C ILE A 35 -9.61 -0.02 5.95
N PHE A 36 -10.55 0.63 6.64
CA PHE A 36 -11.98 0.52 6.31
C PHE A 36 -12.33 1.08 4.93
N PHE A 37 -11.65 2.14 4.50
CA PHE A 37 -11.78 2.66 3.15
C PHE A 37 -11.29 1.63 2.12
N LEU A 38 -10.11 1.04 2.32
CA LEU A 38 -9.55 0.02 1.42
C LEU A 38 -10.44 -1.22 1.31
N GLN A 39 -11.12 -1.63 2.39
CA GLN A 39 -12.08 -2.76 2.35
C GLN A 39 -13.20 -2.54 1.30
N LYS A 40 -13.52 -1.28 0.97
CA LYS A 40 -14.53 -0.94 -0.05
C LYS A 40 -13.96 -0.89 -1.46
N LYS A 41 -12.64 -0.79 -1.61
CA LYS A 41 -11.95 -0.60 -2.89
C LYS A 41 -11.26 -1.86 -3.40
N MET A 42 -10.78 -2.71 -2.49
CA MET A 42 -9.97 -3.89 -2.82
C MET A 42 -10.31 -5.08 -1.93
N ILE A 43 -9.93 -6.26 -2.38
CA ILE A 43 -10.05 -7.50 -1.61
C ILE A 43 -8.94 -7.51 -0.57
N LEU A 44 -9.27 -7.27 0.69
CA LEU A 44 -8.32 -7.33 1.81
C LEU A 44 -8.32 -8.71 2.48
N LYS A 45 -7.13 -9.23 2.73
CA LYS A 45 -6.86 -10.43 3.52
C LYS A 45 -6.03 -10.07 4.74
N TYR A 46 -6.48 -10.51 5.91
CA TYR A 46 -5.78 -10.28 7.18
C TYR A 46 -4.89 -11.47 7.55
N PHE A 47 -3.67 -11.19 8.03
CA PHE A 47 -2.69 -12.22 8.40
C PHE A 47 -2.31 -12.09 9.89
N PRO A 48 -3.15 -12.63 10.81
CA PRO A 48 -2.95 -12.48 12.26
C PRO A 48 -1.85 -13.36 12.85
N SER A 49 -1.42 -14.41 12.14
CA SER A 49 -0.48 -15.41 12.66
C SER A 49 1.00 -14.99 12.57
N LEU A 50 1.29 -13.80 12.05
CA LEU A 50 2.64 -13.29 11.90
C LEU A 50 3.08 -12.49 13.12
N LEU A 51 4.40 -12.38 13.34
CA LEU A 51 4.98 -11.60 14.43
C LEU A 51 4.54 -10.13 14.41
N LYS A 52 4.24 -9.62 13.21
CA LYS A 52 3.56 -8.33 12.98
C LYS A 52 2.36 -8.59 12.07
N PRO A 53 1.13 -8.63 12.61
CA PRO A 53 -0.07 -8.75 11.80
C PRO A 53 -0.16 -7.61 10.77
N PHE A 54 -0.73 -7.92 9.61
CA PHE A 54 -0.97 -6.90 8.59
C PHE A 54 -2.12 -7.28 7.66
N PHE A 55 -2.62 -6.27 6.94
CA PHE A 55 -3.53 -6.45 5.80
C PHE A 55 -2.76 -6.49 4.48
N HIS A 56 -3.15 -7.40 3.61
CA HIS A 56 -2.75 -7.46 2.21
C HIS A 56 -3.99 -7.20 1.35
N GLY A 57 -3.93 -6.24 0.43
CA GLY A 57 -5.02 -5.96 -0.48
C GLY A 57 -4.59 -6.01 -1.94
N THR A 58 -5.44 -6.55 -2.81
CA THR A 58 -5.21 -6.57 -4.26
C THR A 58 -6.30 -5.78 -4.98
N TYR A 59 -5.92 -4.87 -5.88
CA TYR A 59 -6.86 -4.05 -6.65
C TYR A 59 -6.83 -4.41 -8.13
N GLU A 60 -7.90 -5.03 -8.64
CA GLU A 60 -8.16 -5.29 -10.08
C GLU A 60 -6.96 -5.85 -10.87
N SER A 61 -6.09 -6.63 -10.22
CA SER A 61 -4.80 -7.11 -10.78
C SER A 61 -3.81 -6.00 -11.20
N CYS A 62 -4.07 -4.74 -10.84
CA CYS A 62 -3.23 -3.59 -11.13
C CYS A 62 -2.06 -3.50 -10.14
N PHE A 63 -2.36 -3.62 -8.85
CA PHE A 63 -1.35 -3.62 -7.79
C PHE A 63 -1.85 -4.32 -6.51
N ALA A 64 -0.91 -4.58 -5.61
CA ALA A 64 -1.16 -5.02 -4.26
C ALA A 64 -0.55 -4.06 -3.22
N LEU A 65 -1.21 -3.94 -2.08
CA LEU A 65 -0.70 -3.25 -0.90
C LEU A 65 -0.44 -4.26 0.21
N LYS A 66 0.70 -4.15 0.90
CA LYS A 66 1.06 -4.97 2.07
C LYS A 66 1.48 -4.08 3.25
N GLY A 67 1.46 -4.65 4.45
CA GLY A 67 1.95 -3.97 5.66
C GLY A 67 1.00 -2.90 6.23
N ILE A 68 -0.27 -2.89 5.82
CA ILE A 68 -1.25 -1.80 6.02
C ILE A 68 -1.84 -1.72 7.45
N GLU A 69 -1.13 -2.17 8.49
CA GLU A 69 -1.60 -2.07 9.89
C GLU A 69 -0.49 -1.56 10.81
N GLY A 70 -0.75 -0.46 11.53
CA GLY A 70 0.07 0.03 12.65
C GLY A 70 1.47 0.55 12.27
N ASN A 71 1.83 0.53 10.99
CA ASN A 71 3.12 1.00 10.48
C ASN A 71 2.98 2.33 9.76
N CYS A 72 4.07 3.11 9.72
CA CYS A 72 4.21 4.26 8.84
C CYS A 72 4.69 3.85 7.44
N VAL A 73 4.66 2.57 7.08
CA VAL A 73 5.15 2.07 5.79
C VAL A 73 4.09 1.21 5.15
N ILE A 74 3.76 1.52 3.89
CA ILE A 74 2.95 0.67 3.01
C ILE A 74 3.88 0.14 1.91
N THR A 75 3.79 -1.15 1.64
CA THR A 75 4.48 -1.74 0.47
C THR A 75 3.50 -1.80 -0.69
N LEU A 76 3.86 -1.19 -1.81
CA LEU A 76 3.14 -1.27 -3.09
C LEU A 76 3.85 -2.25 -4.02
N GLU A 77 3.14 -3.25 -4.49
CA GLU A 77 3.63 -4.21 -5.49
C GLU A 77 2.83 -4.05 -6.78
N CYS A 78 3.51 -3.82 -7.89
CA CYS A 78 2.86 -3.64 -9.19
C CYS A 78 3.75 -4.09 -10.35
N GLN A 79 3.14 -4.37 -11.50
CA GLN A 79 3.89 -4.55 -12.74
C GLN A 79 4.50 -3.22 -13.18
N ILE A 80 5.66 -3.27 -13.84
CA ILE A 80 6.38 -2.09 -14.32
C ILE A 80 5.47 -1.20 -15.18
N GLU A 81 4.69 -1.78 -16.10
CA GLU A 81 3.75 -1.01 -16.94
C GLU A 81 2.62 -0.32 -16.15
N ASN A 82 2.30 -0.80 -14.96
CA ASN A 82 1.22 -0.29 -14.12
C ASN A 82 1.72 0.68 -13.04
N LYS A 83 3.03 0.96 -12.99
CA LYS A 83 3.66 1.76 -11.94
C LYS A 83 2.98 3.11 -11.73
N GLU A 84 2.98 3.98 -12.74
CA GLU A 84 2.46 5.35 -12.60
C GLU A 84 0.98 5.35 -12.20
N LYS A 85 0.18 4.48 -12.82
CA LYS A 85 -1.23 4.32 -12.50
C LYS A 85 -1.44 3.88 -11.05
N SER A 86 -0.62 2.95 -10.56
CA SER A 86 -0.71 2.43 -9.20
C SER A 86 -0.41 3.52 -8.16
N PHE A 87 0.63 4.33 -8.40
CA PHE A 87 0.94 5.48 -7.55
C PHE A 87 -0.17 6.52 -7.54
N GLN A 88 -0.70 6.89 -8.71
CA GLN A 88 -1.81 7.86 -8.82
C GLN A 88 -3.07 7.40 -8.06
N ILE A 89 -3.40 6.11 -8.14
CA ILE A 89 -4.54 5.53 -7.42
C ILE A 89 -4.29 5.59 -5.91
N LEU A 90 -3.12 5.15 -5.45
CA LEU A 90 -2.79 5.15 -4.04
C LEU A 90 -2.75 6.57 -3.45
N GLU A 91 -2.13 7.51 -4.14
CA GLU A 91 -2.08 8.91 -3.72
C GLU A 91 -3.50 9.51 -3.62
N LYS A 92 -4.35 9.25 -4.62
CA LYS A 92 -5.76 9.65 -4.56
C LYS A 92 -6.46 9.09 -3.33
N TRP A 93 -6.25 7.80 -3.02
CA TRP A 93 -6.87 7.15 -1.86
C TRP A 93 -6.37 7.71 -0.53
N LEU A 94 -5.07 8.01 -0.41
CA LEU A 94 -4.49 8.62 0.79
C LEU A 94 -5.06 10.02 1.05
N ASN A 95 -5.49 10.73 0.01
CA ASN A 95 -6.12 12.05 0.09
C ASN A 95 -7.65 12.01 0.29
N GLU A 96 -8.30 10.85 0.15
CA GLU A 96 -9.75 10.68 0.34
C GLU A 96 -10.15 10.39 1.80
N VAL A 97 -9.18 10.13 2.69
CA VAL A 97 -9.36 9.72 4.11
C VAL A 97 -8.83 10.78 5.07
#